data_AF-A0A2V7FN93-F1
#
_entry.id   AF-A0A2V7FN93-F1
#
_cell.length_a   1.000
_cell.length_b   1.000
_cell.length_c   1.000
_cell.angle_alpha   90.00
_cell.angle_beta   90.00
_cell.angle_gamma   90.00
#
_symmetry.space_group_name_H-M   'P 1'
#
loop_
_entity.id
_entity.type
_entity.pdbx_description
1 polymer ?
#
loop_
_entity_poly.entity_id
_entity_poly.type
_entity_poly.pdbx_seq_one_letter_code
_entity_poly.pdbx_strand_id
1 'polypeptide(L)'
;TLEAGLARLFGGQVGPNAVAAAPPGAARPGIGPASDLVRRAAELYQGAIDAQRKGDWARYGEALSQLGEVLRQLQSVLGGRQP
;
A
#
# COMPACT_ATOMS: atom_id res chain seq x y z
N THR A 1 -26.95 11.73 17.70
CA THR A 1 -26.80 10.30 17.97
C THR A 1 -25.36 9.88 17.72
N LEU A 2 -24.92 8.71 18.18
CA LEU A 2 -23.53 8.24 18.06
C LEU A 2 -23.08 8.19 16.59
N GLU A 3 -24.00 7.81 15.71
CA GLU A 3 -23.83 7.71 14.26
C GLU A 3 -23.48 9.07 13.63
N ALA A 4 -24.07 10.16 14.14
CA ALA A 4 -23.74 11.51 13.71
C ALA A 4 -22.35 11.97 14.19
N GLY A 5 -21.89 11.47 15.35
CA GLY A 5 -20.53 11.71 15.85
C GLY A 5 -19.47 10.95 15.05
N LEU A 6 -19.76 9.70 14.69
CA LEU A 6 -18.89 8.87 13.83
C LEU A 6 -18.82 9.42 12.40
N ALA A 7 -19.95 9.84 11.81
CA ALA A 7 -19.95 10.44 10.47
C ALA A 7 -19.13 11.74 10.39
N ARG A 8 -19.00 12.49 11.49
CA ARG A 8 -18.18 13.71 11.53
C ARG A 8 -16.70 13.44 11.72
N LEU A 9 -16.34 12.37 12.44
CA LEU A 9 -14.96 11.93 12.64
C LEU A 9 -14.40 11.18 11.42
N PHE A 10 -15.25 10.44 10.70
CA PHE A 10 -14.85 9.54 9.60
C PHE A 10 -15.36 9.98 8.21
N GLY A 11 -16.23 10.99 8.13
CA GLY A 11 -16.80 11.50 6.87
C GLY A 11 -16.32 12.91 6.48
N GLY A 12 -15.16 13.33 6.98
CA GLY A 12 -14.59 14.66 6.71
C GLY A 12 -14.20 14.84 5.25
N GLN A 13 -14.81 15.83 4.60
CA GLN A 13 -14.57 16.19 3.21
C GLN A 13 -13.09 16.45 2.92
N VAL A 14 -12.51 15.65 2.03
CA VAL A 14 -11.16 15.88 1.51
C VAL A 14 -11.30 16.63 0.18
N GLY A 15 -11.13 17.95 0.23
CA GLY A 15 -11.00 18.78 -0.97
C GLY A 15 -9.76 18.36 -1.77
N PRO A 16 -9.78 18.51 -3.11
CA PRO A 16 -8.71 18.01 -3.96
C PRO A 16 -7.44 18.82 -3.77
N ASN A 17 -6.47 18.26 -3.03
CA ASN A 17 -5.09 18.73 -3.08
C ASN A 17 -4.34 17.89 -4.12
N ALA A 18 -4.23 18.44 -5.32
CA ALA A 18 -3.45 17.86 -6.40
C ALA A 18 -1.95 18.03 -6.07
N VAL A 19 -1.32 16.97 -5.57
CA VAL A 19 0.13 16.86 -5.57
C VAL A 19 0.55 15.83 -6.61
N ALA A 20 1.41 16.31 -7.51
CA ALA A 20 1.80 15.71 -8.77
C ALA A 20 2.26 14.25 -8.66
N ALA A 21 1.81 13.44 -9.61
CA ALA A 21 2.34 12.13 -9.89
C ALA A 21 3.82 12.23 -10.25
N ALA A 22 4.68 11.60 -9.45
CA ALA A 22 6.06 11.34 -9.85
C ALA A 22 6.06 10.31 -10.99
N PRO A 23 6.93 10.46 -12.00
CA PRO A 23 6.93 9.61 -13.19
C PRO A 23 7.30 8.16 -12.86
N PRO A 24 6.77 7.16 -13.59
CA PRO A 24 7.21 5.78 -13.48
C PRO A 24 8.64 5.67 -14.04
N GLY A 25 9.63 5.83 -13.17
CA GLY A 25 11.02 5.51 -13.47
C GLY A 25 11.16 4.00 -13.64
N ALA A 26 11.40 3.59 -14.88
CA ALA A 26 11.52 2.21 -15.32
C ALA A 26 12.45 1.36 -14.43
N ALA A 27 11.87 0.53 -13.57
CA ALA A 27 12.58 -0.58 -12.96
C ALA A 27 12.83 -1.65 -14.04
N ARG A 28 14.10 -1.81 -14.42
CA ARG A 28 14.57 -2.91 -15.28
C ARG A 28 14.13 -4.24 -14.62
N PRO A 29 13.54 -5.21 -15.35
CA PRO A 29 13.13 -6.47 -14.73
C PRO A 29 14.38 -7.23 -14.30
N GLY A 30 14.71 -7.16 -13.02
CA GLY A 30 15.48 -8.22 -12.39
C GLY A 30 14.58 -9.45 -12.37
N ILE A 31 14.87 -10.45 -13.20
CA ILE A 31 14.10 -11.71 -13.31
C ILE A 31 14.39 -12.56 -12.07
N GLY A 32 13.92 -12.11 -10.91
CA GLY A 32 14.21 -12.72 -9.62
C GLY A 32 13.01 -12.60 -8.67
N PRO A 33 12.68 -13.65 -7.89
CA PRO A 33 11.55 -13.65 -6.97
C PRO A 33 11.49 -12.43 -6.03
N ALA A 34 12.65 -11.90 -5.63
CA ALA A 34 12.74 -10.70 -4.80
C ALA A 34 12.27 -9.42 -5.52
N SER A 35 12.56 -9.27 -6.81
CA SER A 35 12.14 -8.09 -7.59
C SER A 35 10.62 -8.06 -7.78
N ASP A 36 10.00 -9.23 -7.94
CA ASP A 36 8.55 -9.34 -8.07
C ASP A 36 7.85 -9.03 -6.73
N LEU A 37 8.41 -9.47 -5.61
CA LEU A 37 7.92 -9.14 -4.27
C LEU A 37 8.05 -7.64 -3.99
N VAL A 38 9.15 -6.99 -4.37
CA VAL A 38 9.32 -5.53 -4.24
C VAL A 38 8.28 -4.77 -5.07
N ARG A 39 8.04 -5.18 -6.32
CA ARG A 39 7.00 -4.57 -7.17
C ARG A 39 5.62 -4.69 -6.52
N ARG A 40 5.27 -5.90 -6.06
CA ARG A 40 3.97 -6.15 -5.42
C ARG A 40 3.79 -5.37 -4.12
N ALA A 41 4.86 -5.21 -3.32
CA ALA A 41 4.82 -4.39 -2.12
C ALA A 41 4.54 -2.91 -2.45
N ALA A 42 5.16 -2.38 -3.51
CA ALA A 42 4.90 -1.00 -3.95
C ALA A 42 3.44 -0.79 -4.41
N GLU A 43 2.89 -1.75 -5.15
CA GLU A 43 1.49 -1.71 -5.60
C GLU A 43 0.50 -1.73 -4.42
N LEU A 44 0.72 -2.62 -3.44
CA LEU A 44 -0.11 -2.72 -2.24
C LEU A 44 -0.07 -1.45 -1.39
N TYR A 45 1.13 -0.88 -1.22
CA TYR A 45 1.28 0.39 -0.51
C TYR A 45 0.53 1.52 -1.21
N GLN A 46 0.66 1.64 -2.53
CA GLN A 46 -0.04 2.68 -3.28
C GLN A 46 -1.57 2.50 -3.17
N GLY A 47 -2.06 1.27 -3.27
CA GLY A 47 -3.47 0.95 -3.07
C GLY A 47 -3.98 1.28 -1.66
N ALA A 48 -3.15 1.08 -0.64
CA ALA A 48 -3.47 1.47 0.73
C ALA A 48 -3.59 3.00 0.87
N ILE A 49 -2.65 3.76 0.32
CA ILE A 49 -2.71 5.23 0.33
C ILE A 49 -3.96 5.74 -0.41
N ASP A 50 -4.31 5.12 -1.54
CA ASP A 50 -5.52 5.49 -2.27
C ASP A 50 -6.80 5.17 -1.48
N ALA A 51 -6.84 4.03 -0.79
CA ALA A 51 -7.95 3.66 0.09
C ALA A 51 -8.07 4.62 1.29
N GLN A 52 -6.94 4.96 1.93
CA GLN A 52 -6.88 5.95 3.01
C GLN A 52 -7.43 7.30 2.56
N ARG A 53 -6.99 7.80 1.38
CA ARG A 53 -7.47 9.07 0.81
C ARG A 53 -8.97 9.07 0.53
N LYS A 54 -9.53 7.91 0.18
CA LYS A 54 -10.96 7.71 -0.09
C LYS A 54 -11.78 7.44 1.18
N GLY A 55 -11.15 7.30 2.34
CA GLY A 55 -11.81 6.90 3.58
C GLY A 55 -12.27 5.44 3.59
N ASP A 56 -11.75 4.60 2.69
CA ASP A 56 -12.04 3.17 2.62
C ASP A 56 -11.11 2.40 3.57
N TRP A 57 -11.46 2.43 4.85
CA TRP A 57 -10.66 1.81 5.91
C TRP A 57 -10.59 0.29 5.82
N ALA A 58 -11.63 -0.36 5.28
CA ALA A 58 -11.64 -1.80 5.07
C ALA A 58 -10.57 -2.21 4.05
N ARG A 59 -10.58 -1.56 2.88
CA ARG A 59 -9.59 -1.82 1.82
C ARG A 59 -8.17 -1.41 2.23
N TYR A 60 -8.04 -0.33 3.01
CA TYR A 60 -6.76 0.05 3.60
C TYR A 60 -6.18 -1.04 4.49
N GLY A 61 -6.99 -1.58 5.42
CA GLY A 61 -6.57 -2.65 6.33
C GLY A 61 -6.16 -3.91 5.57
N GLU A 62 -6.96 -4.32 4.57
CA GLU A 62 -6.65 -5.46 3.70
C GLU A 62 -5.32 -5.28 2.96
N ALA A 63 -5.11 -4.11 2.33
CA ALA A 63 -3.87 -3.81 1.63
C ALA A 63 -2.66 -3.83 2.57
N LEU A 64 -2.81 -3.36 3.81
CA LEU A 64 -1.75 -3.37 4.82
C LEU A 64 -1.42 -4.80 5.29
N SER A 65 -2.43 -5.66 5.49
CA SER A 65 -2.22 -7.08 5.80
C SER A 65 -1.47 -7.80 4.68
N GLN A 66 -1.89 -7.61 3.44
CA GLN A 66 -1.23 -8.20 2.27
C GLN A 66 0.21 -7.67 2.11
N LEU A 67 0.44 -6.38 2.35
CA LEU A 67 1.78 -5.79 2.33
C LEU A 67 2.69 -6.45 3.36
N GLY A 68 2.19 -6.68 4.58
CA GLY A 68 2.92 -7.39 5.63
C GLY A 68 3.35 -8.80 5.23
N GLU A 69 2.49 -9.55 4.54
CA GLU A 69 2.84 -10.88 4.01
C GLU A 69 3.94 -10.81 2.95
N VAL A 70 3.83 -9.89 1.99
CA VAL A 70 4.83 -9.73 0.93
C VAL A 70 6.19 -9.34 1.51
N LEU A 71 6.22 -8.48 2.54
CA LEU A 71 7.46 -8.11 3.23
C LEU A 71 8.07 -9.27 4.02
N ARG A 72 7.26 -10.16 4.62
CA ARG A 72 7.75 -11.40 5.23
C ARG A 72 8.37 -12.34 4.20
N GLN A 73 7.71 -12.52 3.06
CA GLN A 73 8.23 -13.32 1.96
C GLN A 73 9.54 -12.75 1.42
N LEU A 74 9.63 -11.42 1.27
CA LEU A 74 10.85 -10.75 0.84
C LEU A 74 12.00 -10.99 1.83
N GLN A 75 11.74 -10.86 3.13
CA GLN A 75 12.74 -11.18 4.17
C GLN A 75 13.18 -12.63 4.11
N SER A 76 12.27 -13.58 3.87
CA SER A 76 12.61 -15.00 3.73
C SER A 76 13.47 -15.26 2.48
N VAL A 77 13.13 -14.67 1.33
CA VAL A 77 13.90 -14.82 0.08
C VAL A 77 15.30 -14.21 0.20
N LEU A 78 15.43 -13.08 0.90
CA LEU A 78 16.72 -12.43 1.15
C LEU A 78 17.54 -13.14 2.23
N GLY A 79 16.91 -13.63 3.29
CA GLY A 79 17.56 -14.33 4.41
C GLY A 79 17.88 -15.80 4.14
N GLY A 80 17.14 -16.46 3.25
CA GLY A 80 17.47 -17.80 2.74
C GLY A 80 18.63 -17.80 1.73
N ARG A 81 19.13 -16.61 1.36
CA ARG A 81 20.35 -16.42 0.56
C ARG A 81 21.52 -16.14 1.50
N GLN A 82 21.80 -17.06 2.43
CA GLN A 82 23.11 -17.13 3.08
C GLN A 82 23.95 -18.23 2.40
N PRO A 83 25.24 -17.97 2.08
CA PRO A 83 26.14 -18.96 1.47
C PRO A 83 26.45 -20.12 2.42
#